data_AF-A0A6B3EG76-F1
#
_entry.id   AF-A0A6B3EG76-F1
#
_cell.length_a   1.000
_cell.length_b   1.000
_cell.length_c   1.000
_cell.angle_alpha   90.00
_cell.angle_beta   90.00
_cell.angle_gamma   90.00
#
_symmetry.space_group_name_H-M   'P 1'
#
loop_
_entity.id
_entity.type
_entity.pdbx_description
1 polymer ?
#
loop_
_entity_poly.entity_id
_entity_poly.type
_entity_poly.pdbx_seq_one_letter_code
_entity_poly.pdbx_strand_id
1 'polypeptide(L)'
;LGLDYVDLYLIHWPCPSKDRYVDTWRAFEKLLADGRTRAIGVSNFTPAHLGRLIEETSVIPAVNQIELHPHLQQSEARAFHGEQGIATEAWS
;
A
#
# COMPACT_ATOMS: atom_id res chain seq x y z
N LEU A 1 3.04 13.41 -15.66
CA LEU A 1 1.73 13.96 -15.25
C LEU A 1 1.67 15.48 -15.33
N GLY A 2 2.79 16.21 -15.16
CA GLY A 2 2.74 17.68 -15.21
C GLY A 2 2.00 18.29 -14.01
N LEU A 3 2.03 17.59 -12.86
CA LEU A 3 1.33 17.96 -11.64
C LEU A 3 2.32 18.21 -10.50
N ASP A 4 1.98 19.14 -9.62
CA ASP A 4 2.73 19.44 -8.40
C ASP A 4 2.44 18.46 -7.26
N TYR A 5 1.37 17.69 -7.35
CA TYR A 5 1.08 16.58 -6.44
C TYR A 5 0.25 15.50 -7.15
N VAL A 6 0.15 14.33 -6.53
CA VAL A 6 -0.83 13.30 -6.89
C VAL A 6 -1.72 13.02 -5.69
N ASP A 7 -2.97 12.62 -5.93
CA ASP A 7 -3.89 12.31 -4.81
C ASP A 7 -3.49 11.01 -4.11
N LEU A 8 -3.03 10.00 -4.86
CA LEU A 8 -2.61 8.70 -4.34
C LEU A 8 -1.35 8.23 -5.08
N TYR A 9 -0.37 7.75 -4.31
CA TYR A 9 0.85 7.15 -4.87
C TYR A 9 1.07 5.75 -4.28
N LEU A 10 1.28 4.76 -5.15
CA LEU A 10 1.33 3.35 -4.76
C LEU A 10 2.70 2.71 -5.02
N ILE A 11 3.19 1.92 -4.06
CA ILE A 11 4.24 0.91 -4.37
C ILE A 11 3.56 -0.20 -5.17
N HIS A 12 3.94 -0.37 -6.44
CA HIS A 12 3.27 -1.31 -7.34
C HIS A 12 3.43 -2.78 -6.92
N TRP A 13 4.62 -3.19 -6.43
CA TRP A 13 4.87 -4.56 -5.97
C TRP A 13 5.87 -4.57 -4.80
N PRO A 14 5.71 -5.48 -3.82
CA PRO A 14 6.63 -5.59 -2.69
C PRO A 14 8.01 -6.14 -3.08
N CYS A 15 8.10 -6.98 -4.13
CA CYS A 15 9.36 -7.58 -4.60
C CYS A 15 10.26 -8.10 -3.44
N PRO A 16 9.78 -9.04 -2.59
CA PRO A 16 10.45 -9.41 -1.35
C PRO A 16 11.89 -9.92 -1.54
N SER A 17 12.23 -10.49 -2.70
CA SER A 17 13.60 -10.89 -3.04
C SER A 17 14.60 -9.73 -3.10
N LYS A 18 14.14 -8.49 -3.26
CA LYS A 18 14.98 -7.28 -3.21
C LYS A 18 15.07 -6.68 -1.82
N ASP A 19 14.13 -7.01 -0.94
CA ASP A 19 14.04 -6.50 0.43
C ASP A 19 14.16 -4.97 0.56
N ARG A 20 13.49 -4.22 -0.33
CA ARG A 20 13.55 -2.73 -0.37
C ARG A 20 12.22 -2.04 -0.09
N TYR A 21 11.12 -2.76 0.05
CA TYR A 21 9.81 -2.12 0.11
C TYR A 21 9.61 -1.31 1.40
N VAL A 22 10.27 -1.67 2.51
CA VAL A 22 10.24 -0.86 3.75
C VAL A 22 10.98 0.46 3.56
N ASP A 23 12.18 0.44 2.97
CA ASP A 23 12.93 1.67 2.65
C ASP A 23 12.18 2.55 1.63
N THR A 24 11.52 1.91 0.66
CA THR A 24 10.67 2.59 -0.32
C THR A 24 9.46 3.23 0.37
N TRP A 25 8.87 2.55 1.37
CA TRP A 25 7.77 3.10 2.14
C TRP A 25 8.18 4.31 2.96
N ARG A 26 9.35 4.30 3.61
CA ARG A 26 9.90 5.48 4.30
C ARG A 26 10.09 6.67 3.35
N ALA A 27 10.46 6.43 2.10
CA ALA A 27 10.50 7.48 1.08
C ALA A 27 9.09 8.01 0.74
N PHE A 28 8.08 7.14 0.71
CA PHE A 28 6.68 7.53 0.51
C PHE A 28 6.14 8.35 1.69
N GLU A 29 6.47 7.99 2.94
CA GLU A 29 6.15 8.79 4.12
C GLU A 29 6.73 10.19 4.03
N LYS A 30 7.98 10.32 3.55
CA LYS A 30 8.57 11.63 3.29
C LYS A 30 7.82 12.39 2.20
N LEU A 31 7.43 11.75 1.09
CA LEU A 31 6.65 12.40 0.04
C LEU A 31 5.28 12.88 0.55
N LEU A 32 4.65 12.12 1.45
CA LEU A 32 3.42 12.52 2.13
C LEU A 32 3.66 13.74 3.03
N ALA A 33 4.68 13.70 3.88
CA ALA A 33 5.04 14.80 4.78
C ALA A 33 5.42 16.08 4.03
N ASP A 34 6.11 15.96 2.89
CA ASP A 34 6.50 17.07 2.03
C ASP A 34 5.32 17.57 1.16
N GLY A 35 4.11 17.00 1.28
CA GLY A 35 2.91 17.42 0.55
C GLY A 35 2.91 17.08 -0.94
N ARG A 36 3.81 16.19 -1.38
CA ARG A 36 3.97 15.77 -2.78
C ARG A 36 2.92 14.75 -3.21
N THR A 37 2.26 14.12 -2.24
CA THR A 37 1.09 13.27 -2.42
C THR A 37 0.09 13.51 -1.29
N ARG A 38 -1.21 13.36 -1.55
CA ARG A 38 -2.25 13.48 -0.51
C ARG A 38 -2.44 12.20 0.29
N ALA A 39 -2.16 11.05 -0.32
CA ALA A 39 -2.21 9.74 0.30
C ALA A 39 -1.12 8.81 -0.28
N ILE A 40 -0.71 7.82 0.50
CA ILE A 40 0.20 6.76 0.08
C ILE A 40 -0.45 5.41 0.32
N GLY A 41 -0.22 4.48 -0.60
CA GLY A 41 -0.75 3.13 -0.52
C GLY A 41 0.18 2.13 -1.19
N VAL A 42 -0.26 0.88 -1.25
CA VAL A 42 0.50 -0.20 -1.88
C VAL A 42 -0.37 -0.96 -2.86
N SER A 43 0.25 -1.80 -3.67
CA SER A 43 -0.44 -2.73 -4.55
C SER A 43 0.23 -4.09 -4.49
N ASN A 44 -0.59 -5.15 -4.46
CA ASN A 44 -0.15 -6.55 -4.43
C ASN A 44 0.64 -6.93 -3.16
N PHE A 45 0.36 -6.28 -2.03
CA PHE A 45 0.94 -6.65 -0.74
C PHE A 45 0.06 -7.70 -0.07
N THR A 46 0.70 -8.71 0.52
CA THR A 46 0.02 -9.72 1.34
C THR A 46 -0.10 -9.22 2.79
N PRO A 47 -0.94 -9.85 3.64
CA PRO A 47 -0.99 -9.52 5.06
C PRO A 47 0.40 -9.57 5.75
N ALA A 48 1.27 -10.50 5.37
CA ALA A 48 2.63 -10.58 5.91
C ALA A 48 3.51 -9.37 5.52
N HIS A 49 3.43 -8.90 4.27
CA HIS A 49 4.16 -7.70 3.84
C HIS A 49 3.62 -6.44 4.54
N LEU A 50 2.30 -6.34 4.69
CA LEU A 50 1.66 -5.22 5.39
C LEU A 50 2.01 -5.22 6.88
N GLY A 51 1.99 -6.37 7.54
CA GLY A 51 2.38 -6.50 8.95
C GLY A 51 3.78 -5.95 9.20
N ARG A 52 4.77 -6.37 8.40
CA ARG A 52 6.13 -5.84 8.49
C ARG A 52 6.21 -4.33 8.26
N LEU A 53 5.47 -3.83 7.26
CA LEU A 53 5.45 -2.40 6.96
C LEU A 53 4.85 -1.59 8.12
N ILE A 54 3.77 -2.08 8.74
CA ILE A 54 3.13 -1.46 9.92
C ILE A 54 4.06 -1.50 11.15
N GLU A 55 4.80 -2.59 11.35
CA GLU A 55 5.74 -2.73 12.47
C GLU A 55 6.98 -1.82 12.34
N GLU A 56 7.46 -1.60 11.12
CA GLU A 56 8.75 -0.91 10.87
C GLU A 56 8.63 0.56 10.45
N THR A 57 7.42 1.08 10.30
CA THR A 57 7.15 2.43 9.78
C THR A 57 6.01 3.11 10.52
N SER A 58 5.72 4.38 10.20
CA SER A 58 4.81 5.23 10.97
C SER A 58 3.43 5.41 10.35
N VAL A 59 3.29 5.19 9.03
CA VAL A 59 2.05 5.43 8.29
C VAL A 59 1.49 4.11 7.79
N ILE A 60 0.26 3.80 8.19
CA ILE A 60 -0.53 2.69 7.65
C ILE A 60 -0.95 3.05 6.21
N PRO A 61 -0.77 2.15 5.21
CA PRO A 61 -1.21 2.41 3.84
C PRO A 61 -2.71 2.77 3.77
N ALA A 62 -3.06 3.84 3.05
CA ALA A 62 -4.46 4.22 2.87
C ALA A 62 -5.23 3.18 2.03
N VAL A 63 -4.53 2.55 1.09
CA VAL A 63 -5.08 1.57 0.14
C VAL A 63 -4.10 0.40 -0.03
N ASN A 64 -4.63 -0.81 -0.19
CA ASN A 64 -3.93 -1.91 -0.86
C ASN A 64 -4.74 -2.31 -2.11
N GLN A 65 -4.16 -2.06 -3.30
CA GLN A 65 -4.76 -2.38 -4.58
C GLN A 65 -4.38 -3.82 -5.00
N ILE A 66 -5.33 -4.75 -5.05
CA ILE A 66 -5.09 -6.19 -5.25
C ILE A 66 -5.99 -6.81 -6.32
N GLU A 67 -5.55 -7.93 -6.90
CA GLU A 67 -6.38 -8.72 -7.83
C GLU A 67 -7.59 -9.23 -7.05
N LEU A 68 -8.78 -8.82 -7.47
CA LEU A 68 -10.01 -9.15 -6.77
C LEU A 68 -11.19 -9.18 -7.73
N HIS A 69 -11.83 -10.33 -7.82
CA HIS A 69 -13.00 -10.57 -8.65
C HIS A 69 -13.84 -11.75 -8.10
N PRO A 70 -15.01 -12.08 -8.65
CA PRO A 70 -15.88 -13.14 -8.08
C PRO A 70 -15.21 -14.50 -7.88
N HIS A 71 -14.26 -14.86 -8.75
CA HIS A 71 -13.45 -16.09 -8.64
C HIS A 71 -12.26 -16.01 -7.67
N LEU A 72 -11.85 -14.81 -7.23
CA LEU A 72 -10.75 -14.57 -6.30
C LEU A 72 -11.13 -13.42 -5.37
N GLN A 73 -11.89 -13.72 -4.32
CA GLN A 73 -12.52 -12.69 -3.48
C GLN A 73 -11.61 -12.13 -2.38
N GLN A 74 -10.42 -12.71 -2.20
CA GLN A 74 -9.40 -12.22 -1.27
C GLN A 74 -9.92 -12.04 0.18
N SER A 75 -10.79 -12.93 0.66
CA SER A 75 -11.52 -12.73 1.92
C SER A 75 -10.60 -12.52 3.13
N GLU A 76 -9.49 -13.25 3.22
CA GLU A 76 -8.49 -13.10 4.28
C GLU A 76 -7.77 -11.75 4.20
N ALA A 77 -7.28 -11.38 3.00
CA ALA A 77 -6.63 -10.08 2.81
C ALA A 77 -7.58 -8.92 3.11
N ARG A 78 -8.84 -8.99 2.66
CA ARG A 78 -9.85 -7.97 2.96
C ARG A 78 -10.19 -7.85 4.44
N ALA A 79 -10.24 -8.97 5.17
CA ALA A 79 -10.45 -8.95 6.61
C ALA A 79 -9.30 -8.22 7.31
N PHE A 80 -8.05 -8.59 6.99
CA PHE A 80 -6.86 -7.92 7.51
C PHE A 80 -6.86 -6.41 7.17
N HIS A 81 -7.18 -6.05 5.93
CA HIS A 81 -7.29 -4.64 5.53
C HIS A 81 -8.31 -3.89 6.40
N GLY A 82 -9.49 -4.47 6.62
CA GLY A 82 -10.52 -3.88 7.47
C GLY A 82 -10.08 -3.67 8.92
N GLU A 83 -9.37 -4.64 9.51
CA GLU A 83 -8.83 -4.54 10.87
C GLU A 83 -7.79 -3.42 11.02
N GLN A 84 -6.97 -3.19 9.99
CA GLN A 84 -5.93 -2.15 10.00
C GLN A 84 -6.41 -0.78 9.49
N GLY A 85 -7.67 -0.67 9.02
CA GLY A 85 -8.19 0.57 8.43
C GLY A 85 -7.67 0.86 7.01
N ILE A 86 -7.20 -0.17 6.29
CA ILE A 86 -6.72 -0.09 4.91
C ILE A 86 -7.91 -0.28 3.95
N ALA A 87 -8.10 0.61 2.99
CA ALA A 87 -9.10 0.40 1.95
C ALA A 87 -8.62 -0.66 0.93
N THR A 88 -9.50 -1.57 0.52
CA THR A 88 -9.21 -2.51 -0.57
C THR A 88 -9.65 -1.90 -1.89
N GLU A 89 -8.74 -1.80 -2.85
CA GLU A 89 -9.05 -1.41 -4.22
C GLU A 89 -8.85 -2.61 -5.15
N ALA A 90 -9.86 -2.96 -5.94
CA ALA A 90 -9.81 -4.12 -6.82
C ALA A 90 -9.20 -3.75 -8.18
N TRP A 91 -8.36 -4.62 -8.73
CA TRP A 91 -7.93 -4.59 -10.12
C TRP A 91 -8.17 -5.94 -10.82
N SER A 92 -8.08 -5.91 -12.15
CA SER A 92 -8.28 -7.01 -13.14
C SER A 92 -9.69 -7.12 -13.71
#